data_AF-A0A945PRU9-F1
#
_entry.id   AF-A0A945PRU9-F1
#
_cell.length_a   1.000
_cell.length_b   1.000
_cell.length_c   1.000
_cell.angle_alpha   90.00
_cell.angle_beta   90.00
_cell.angle_gamma   90.00
#
_symmetry.space_group_name_H-M   'P 1'
#
loop_
_entity.id
_entity.type
_entity.pdbx_description
1 polymer ?
#
loop_
_entity_poly.entity_id
_entity_poly.type
_entity_poly.pdbx_seq_one_letter_code
_entity_poly.pdbx_strand_id
1 'polypeptide(L)' 'MDVTLYEAGTSRSARCRWTLLEAGMPFNSVTRANLSKSDEVKALHPLGKLPVAVMVGRACWRN' A
#
# COMPACT_ATOMS: atom_id res chain seq x y z
N MET A 1 -12.63 1.01 10.15
CA MET A 1 -12.48 0.73 8.72
C MET A 1 -11.04 0.32 8.51
N ASP A 2 -10.79 -0.92 8.11
CA ASP A 2 -9.43 -1.46 8.05
C ASP A 2 -8.78 -1.10 6.72
N VAL A 3 -7.75 -0.24 6.80
CA VAL A 3 -6.91 0.16 5.68
C VAL A 3 -5.51 -0.38 5.92
N THR A 4 -4.98 -1.16 4.97
CA THR A 4 -3.58 -1.61 4.99
C THR A 4 -2.86 -1.02 3.79
N LEU A 5 -1.81 -0.24 4.03
CA LEU A 5 -0.97 0.36 2.99
C LEU A 5 0.36 -0.39 2.90
N TYR A 6 0.56 -1.10 1.79
CA TYR A 6 1.85 -1.66 1.41
C TYR A 6 2.69 -0.55 0.76
N GLU A 7 3.81 -0.22 1.38
CA GLU A 7 4.65 0.89 0.97
C GLU A 7 6.15 0.60 0.94
N ALA A 8 6.86 1.41 0.15
CA ALA A 8 8.31 1.45 0.12
C ALA A 8 8.79 2.89 0.22
N GLY A 9 9.26 3.29 1.41
CA GLY A 9 10.03 4.51 1.69
C GLY A 9 9.56 5.78 0.97
N THR A 10 10.52 6.54 0.45
CA THR A 10 10.36 7.87 -0.20
C THR A 10 9.74 7.81 -1.61
N SER A 11 9.13 6.70 -2.00
CA SER A 11 8.57 6.51 -3.34
C SER A 11 7.15 7.10 -3.47
N ARG A 12 6.44 6.74 -4.56
CA ARG A 12 5.01 7.08 -4.79
C ARG A 12 4.10 6.75 -3.59
N SER A 13 4.53 5.84 -2.72
CA SER A 13 3.89 5.52 -1.44
C SER A 13 3.71 6.71 -0.51
N ALA A 14 4.65 7.67 -0.49
CA ALA A 14 4.57 8.83 0.39
C ALA A 14 3.32 9.68 0.13
N ARG A 15 2.85 9.73 -1.12
CA ARG A 15 1.61 10.45 -1.48
C ARG A 15 0.37 9.76 -0.90
N CYS A 16 0.28 8.44 -1.04
CA CYS A 16 -0.83 7.66 -0.47
C CYS A 16 -0.85 7.77 1.06
N ARG A 17 0.31 7.68 1.70
CA ARG A 17 0.46 7.85 3.14
C ARG A 17 -0.02 9.23 3.59
N TRP A 18 0.42 10.29 2.91
CA TRP A 18 -0.01 11.65 3.23
C TRP A 18 -1.52 11.82 3.08
N THR A 19 -2.13 11.33 2.00
CA THR A 19 -3.59 11.38 1.82
C THR A 19 -4.35 10.68 2.95
N LEU A 20 -3.89 9.51 3.42
CA LEU A 20 -4.54 8.80 4.52
C LEU A 20 -4.42 9.57 5.86
N LEU A 21 -3.28 10.21 6.09
CA LEU A 21 -3.07 11.07 7.27
C LEU A 21 -3.96 12.31 7.24
N GLU A 22 -4.03 13.01 6.09
CA GLU A 22 -4.89 14.18 5.91
C GLU A 22 -6.38 13.84 6.05
N ALA A 23 -6.78 12.65 5.58
CA ALA A 23 -8.14 12.14 5.76
C ALA A 23 -8.47 11.75 7.21
N GLY A 24 -7.49 11.78 8.13
CA GLY A 24 -7.66 11.33 9.52
C GLY A 24 -8.04 9.86 9.64
N MET A 25 -7.74 9.05 8.61
CA MET A 25 -8.11 7.65 8.59
C MET A 25 -7.03 6.81 9.25
N PRO A 26 -7.36 5.96 10.24
CA PRO A 26 -6.40 5.01 10.77
C PRO A 26 -6.04 3.98 9.70
N PHE A 27 -4.75 3.71 9.54
CA PHE A 27 -4.26 2.71 8.60
C PHE A 27 -3.04 1.97 9.17
N ASN A 28 -2.88 0.71 8.75
CA ASN A 28 -1.69 -0.08 9.02
C ASN A 28 -0.70 0.10 7.87
N SER A 29 0.51 0.55 8.20
CA SER A 29 1.61 0.66 7.24
C SER A 29 2.45 -0.61 7.26
N VAL A 30 2.62 -1.25 6.10
CA VAL A 30 3.49 -2.40 5.90
C VAL A 30 4.66 -1.97 5.02
N THR A 31 5.87 -1.98 5.60
CA THR A 31 7.11 -1.63 4.91
C THR A 31 8.22 -2.59 5.32
N ARG A 32 8.92 -3.17 4.34
CA ARG A 32 10.12 -4.01 4.53
C ARG A 32 10.91 -4.14 3.24
N ALA A 33 12.17 -4.56 3.35
CA ALA A 33 13.01 -4.82 2.18
C ALA A 33 12.36 -5.86 1.25
N ASN A 34 12.47 -5.65 -0.06
CA ASN A 34 11.93 -6.54 -1.10
C ASN A 34 10.41 -6.79 -1.03
N LEU A 35 9.64 -5.92 -0.39
CA LEU A 35 8.17 -6.03 -0.33
C LEU A 35 7.52 -6.07 -1.72
N SER A 36 8.02 -5.34 -2.71
CA SER A 36 7.52 -5.42 -4.09
C SER A 36 7.74 -6.78 -4.77
N LYS A 37 8.65 -7.61 -4.24
CA LYS A 37 8.93 -8.95 -4.77
C LYS A 37 8.19 -10.06 -4.01
N SER A 38 7.54 -9.74 -2.89
CA SER A 38 6.85 -10.72 -2.07
C SER A 38 5.59 -11.24 -2.75
N ASP A 39 5.25 -12.49 -2.46
CA ASP A 39 4.09 -13.13 -3.09
C ASP A 39 2.76 -12.53 -2.60
N GLU A 40 2.71 -11.97 -1.40
CA GLU A 40 1.57 -11.18 -0.90
C GLU A 40 1.27 -9.96 -1.78
N VAL A 41 2.30 -9.21 -2.24
CA VAL A 41 2.08 -8.02 -3.07
C VAL A 41 1.76 -8.44 -4.49
N LYS A 42 2.36 -9.52 -5.00
CA LYS A 42 2.01 -10.08 -6.31
C LYS A 42 0.56 -10.60 -6.34
N ALA A 43 0.08 -11.18 -5.25
CA ALA A 43 -1.31 -11.61 -5.13
C ALA A 43 -2.30 -10.43 -5.18
N LEU A 44 -1.90 -9.25 -4.68
CA LEU A 44 -2.72 -8.04 -4.68
C LEU A 44 -2.57 -7.18 -5.95
N HIS A 45 -1.37 -7.16 -6.52
CA HIS A 45 -0.98 -6.38 -7.68
C HIS A 45 -0.20 -7.28 -8.65
N PRO A 46 -0.75 -7.62 -9.82
CA PRO A 46 -0.12 -8.58 -10.75
C PRO A 46 1.33 -8.23 -11.14
N LEU A 47 1.66 -6.93 -11.23
CA LEU A 47 3.02 -6.45 -11.53
C LEU A 47 3.95 -6.29 -10.29
N GLY A 48 3.49 -6.61 -9.08
CA GLY A 48 4.28 -6.45 -7.85
C GLY A 48 4.68 -5.01 -7.51
N LYS A 49 3.96 -3.99 -8.01
CA LYS A 49 4.32 -2.59 -7.81
C LYS A 49 3.72 -2.06 -6.51
N LEU A 50 4.46 -1.15 -5.86
CA LEU A 50 4.02 -0.37 -4.72
C LEU A 50 3.75 1.10 -5.14
N PRO A 51 2.88 1.83 -4.41
CA PRO A 51 2.07 1.39 -3.28
C PRO A 51 0.85 0.54 -3.67
N VAL A 52 0.37 -0.28 -2.73
CA VAL A 52 -0.93 -0.96 -2.80
C VAL A 52 -1.69 -0.68 -1.51
N ALA A 53 -2.91 -0.18 -1.62
CA ALA A 53 -3.80 0.01 -0.48
C ALA A 53 -4.90 -1.07 -0.51
N VAL A 54 -5.08 -1.80 0.58
CA VAL A 54 -6.19 -2.74 0.77
C VAL A 54 -7.20 -2.07 1.68
N MET A 55 -8.40 -1.84 1.17
CA MET A 55 -9.51 -1.23 1.89
C MET A 55 -10.73 -2.14 1.77
N VAL A 56 -11.30 -2.57 2.89
CA VAL A 56 -12.48 -3.45 2.91
C VAL A 56 -12.26 -4.71 2.04
N GLY A 57 -11.09 -5.33 2.16
CA GLY A 57 -10.71 -6.53 1.39
C GLY A 57 -10.41 -6.30 -0.10
N ARG A 58 -10.50 -5.06 -0.60
CA ARG A 58 -10.27 -4.74 -2.01
C ARG A 58 -8.95 -4.01 -2.19
N ALA A 59 -8.10 -4.53 -3.08
CA ALA A 59 -6.82 -3.91 -3.42
C ALA A 59 -7.02 -2.74 -4.41
N CYS A 60 -6.36 -1.62 -4.13
CA CYS A 60 -6.35 -0.42 -4.96
C CYS A 60 -4.90 -0.02 -5.26
N TRP A 61 -4.62 0.21 -6.54
CA TRP A 61 -3.29 0.59 -7.04
C TRP A 61 -3.42 1.34 -8.36
N ARG A 62 -2.36 2.04 -8.75
CA ARG A 62 -2.28 2.76 -10.03
C ARG A 62 -1.38 1.99 -11.01
N ASN A 63 -1.90 1.70 -12.20
CA ASN A 63 -1.19 1.02 -13.29
C ASN A 63 0.04 1.80 -13.77
#